data_AF-A0A9E0G0P0-F1
#
_entry.id   AF-A0A9E0G0P0-F1
#
_cell.length_a   1.000
_cell.length_b   1.000
_cell.length_c   1.000
_cell.angle_alpha   90.00
_cell.angle_beta   90.00
_cell.angle_gamma   90.00
#
_symmetry.space_group_name_H-M   'P 1'
#
loop_
_entity.id
_entity.type
_entity.pdbx_description
1 polymer ?
#
loop_
_entity_poly.entity_id
_entity_poly.type
_entity_poly.pdbx_seq_one_letter_code
_entity_poly.pdbx_strand_id
1 'polypeptide(L)'
;MTAHYFLQAPEACDILGAFRWAQVRALGGDDRLALAVAKTWLGESYENSAFWDSVIRYFIEQPALPHAQIPAAIDFLQAQKYKVRECVTGPGMVETIQPPQPKLRMHGRSLPTLLREVERWQKEEKKLAGVQNLYFKKSGINGFLWSPTKSSDEYWTIRELLSGADLIREGQAHNHCVATYARYCASGDCSLWSLERHQNGKVEKCLTLEVDEEREIVQCAGHNNRDSSKEEMKAVRKWAETARLKIAPWVVAG
;
A
#
# COMPACT_ATOMS: atom_id res chain seq x y z
N MET A 1 31.86 0.19 22.59
CA MET A 1 32.36 -0.56 21.40
C MET A 1 31.53 -1.82 21.22
N THR A 2 31.11 -2.14 20.00
CA THR A 2 30.28 -3.34 19.69
C THR A 2 30.94 -4.66 20.12
N ALA A 3 32.25 -4.78 19.94
CA ALA A 3 33.00 -5.98 20.34
C ALA A 3 32.91 -6.30 21.85
N HIS A 4 32.82 -5.26 22.70
CA HIS A 4 32.66 -5.46 24.15
C HIS A 4 31.30 -6.07 24.50
N TYR A 5 30.23 -5.63 23.82
CA TYR A 5 28.89 -6.16 24.03
C TYR A 5 28.71 -7.53 23.39
N PHE A 6 29.38 -7.82 22.28
CA PHE A 6 29.25 -9.13 21.61
C PHE A 6 29.58 -10.31 22.54
N LEU A 7 30.62 -10.17 23.36
CA LEU A 7 31.01 -11.18 24.36
C LEU A 7 30.02 -11.30 25.53
N GLN A 8 29.09 -10.35 25.66
CA GLN A 8 28.05 -10.31 26.70
C GLN A 8 26.67 -10.67 26.13
N ALA A 9 26.60 -11.04 24.86
CA ALA A 9 25.33 -11.38 24.23
C ALA A 9 24.71 -12.60 24.94
N PRO A 10 23.38 -12.61 25.14
CA PRO A 10 22.69 -13.75 25.75
C PRO A 10 22.91 -15.04 24.95
N GLU A 11 23.07 -16.17 25.64
CA GLU A 11 23.28 -17.50 25.02
C GLU A 11 22.16 -17.90 24.05
N ALA A 12 20.97 -17.34 24.20
CA ALA A 12 19.83 -17.58 23.32
C ALA A 12 19.98 -16.96 21.91
N CYS A 13 20.99 -16.12 21.69
CA CYS A 13 21.30 -15.55 20.39
C CYS A 13 22.27 -16.45 19.62
N ASP A 14 21.97 -16.67 18.33
CA ASP A 14 22.98 -17.16 17.39
C ASP A 14 24.04 -16.08 17.13
N ILE A 15 25.10 -16.40 16.37
CA ILE A 15 26.23 -15.48 16.16
C ILE A 15 25.76 -14.16 15.53
N LEU A 16 24.87 -14.21 14.55
CA LEU A 16 24.35 -13.02 13.88
C LEU A 16 23.44 -12.23 14.81
N GLY A 17 22.49 -12.88 15.49
CA GLY A 17 21.64 -12.26 16.50
C GLY A 17 22.46 -11.60 17.63
N ALA A 18 23.54 -12.24 18.07
CA ALA A 18 24.45 -11.71 19.08
C ALA A 18 25.17 -10.45 18.60
N PHE A 19 25.57 -10.40 17.32
CA PHE A 19 26.16 -9.20 16.73
C PHE A 19 25.13 -8.07 16.60
N ARG A 20 23.89 -8.35 16.20
CA ARG A 20 22.82 -7.35 16.14
C ARG A 20 22.49 -6.83 17.54
N TRP A 21 22.38 -7.73 18.53
CA TRP A 21 22.18 -7.37 19.93
C TRP A 21 23.29 -6.44 20.41
N ALA A 22 24.54 -6.79 20.16
CA ALA A 22 25.70 -5.99 20.54
C ALA A 22 25.71 -4.62 19.87
N GLN A 23 25.28 -4.53 18.61
CA GLN A 23 25.15 -3.27 17.90
C GLN A 23 24.12 -2.36 18.57
N VAL A 24 22.94 -2.86 18.90
CA VAL A 24 21.89 -2.08 19.59
C VAL A 24 22.39 -1.58 20.94
N ARG A 25 23.05 -2.44 21.73
CA ARG A 25 23.69 -2.06 23.01
C ARG A 25 24.78 -0.99 22.82
N ALA A 26 25.61 -1.12 21.78
CA ALA A 26 26.66 -0.16 21.47
C ALA A 26 26.11 1.22 21.05
N LEU A 27 24.91 1.26 20.47
CA LEU A 27 24.21 2.49 20.10
C LEU A 27 23.44 3.12 21.28
N GLY A 28 23.45 2.50 22.46
CA GLY A 28 22.80 3.01 23.68
C GLY A 28 21.43 2.40 23.99
N GLY A 29 21.01 1.35 23.27
CA GLY A 29 19.79 0.63 23.57
C GLY A 29 19.92 -0.28 24.81
N ASP A 30 18.78 -0.57 25.44
CA ASP A 30 18.70 -1.53 26.53
C ASP A 30 18.65 -2.99 26.05
N ASP A 31 18.79 -3.94 26.98
CA ASP A 31 18.79 -5.38 26.68
C ASP A 31 17.50 -5.87 26.04
N ARG A 32 16.37 -5.32 26.45
CA ARG A 32 15.06 -5.79 25.99
C ARG A 32 14.83 -5.34 24.55
N LEU A 33 15.20 -4.11 24.21
CA LEU A 33 15.21 -3.59 22.85
C LEU A 33 16.19 -4.38 21.98
N ALA A 34 17.42 -4.58 22.46
CA ALA A 34 18.44 -5.33 21.74
C ALA A 34 17.99 -6.77 21.42
N LEU A 35 17.40 -7.47 22.38
CA LEU A 35 16.82 -8.80 22.19
C LEU A 35 15.61 -8.78 21.24
N ALA A 36 14.73 -7.80 21.38
CA ALA A 36 13.55 -7.69 20.53
C ALA A 36 13.93 -7.48 19.05
N VAL A 37 14.97 -6.70 18.77
CA VAL A 37 15.50 -6.53 17.40
C VAL A 37 16.22 -7.79 16.92
N ALA A 38 17.11 -8.36 17.74
CA ALA A 38 17.92 -9.53 17.38
C ALA A 38 17.09 -10.78 17.08
N LYS A 39 15.89 -10.91 17.65
CA LYS A 39 14.96 -12.03 17.39
C LYS A 39 14.11 -11.87 16.11
N THR A 40 14.27 -10.77 15.38
CA THR A 40 13.64 -10.59 14.07
C THR A 40 14.59 -11.02 12.95
N TRP A 41 14.12 -11.00 11.70
CA TRP A 41 14.98 -11.23 10.54
C TRP A 41 16.15 -10.23 10.43
N LEU A 42 16.10 -9.07 11.11
CA LEU A 42 17.26 -8.15 11.20
C LEU A 42 18.40 -8.71 12.05
N GLY A 43 18.15 -9.71 12.90
CA GLY A 43 19.19 -10.49 13.56
C GLY A 43 19.97 -11.36 12.59
N GLU A 44 19.35 -11.72 11.46
CA GLU A 44 19.91 -12.66 10.47
C GLU A 44 20.45 -11.93 9.22
N SER A 45 20.06 -10.66 8.99
CA SER A 45 20.46 -9.87 7.82
C SER A 45 21.06 -8.52 8.20
N TYR A 46 22.09 -8.09 7.46
CA TYR A 46 22.81 -6.82 7.62
C TYR A 46 22.77 -5.94 6.36
N GLU A 47 21.93 -6.29 5.39
CA GLU A 47 21.71 -5.48 4.21
C GLU A 47 21.07 -4.14 4.58
N ASN A 48 21.24 -3.13 3.72
CA ASN A 48 20.62 -1.81 3.90
C ASN A 48 20.96 -1.15 5.26
N SER A 49 22.16 -1.41 5.79
CA SER A 49 22.60 -1.01 7.14
C SER A 49 22.41 0.47 7.44
N ALA A 50 22.67 1.37 6.47
CA ALA A 50 22.47 2.80 6.67
C ALA A 50 21.03 3.17 7.06
N PHE A 51 20.03 2.51 6.46
CA PHE A 51 18.63 2.72 6.83
C PHE A 51 18.31 2.06 8.16
N TRP A 52 18.68 0.79 8.35
CA TRP A 52 18.35 0.05 9.58
C TRP A 52 19.04 0.60 10.82
N ASP A 53 20.24 1.15 10.69
CA ASP A 53 20.91 1.89 11.77
C ASP A 53 20.13 3.16 12.15
N SER A 54 19.49 3.83 11.18
CA SER A 54 18.60 4.96 11.48
C SER A 54 17.32 4.52 12.19
N VAL A 55 16.80 3.33 11.87
CA VAL A 55 15.64 2.74 12.54
C VAL A 55 15.99 2.32 13.97
N ILE A 56 17.15 1.68 14.19
CA ILE A 56 17.61 1.29 15.52
C ILE A 56 17.81 2.52 16.40
N ARG A 57 18.49 3.56 15.90
CA ARG A 57 18.63 4.83 16.64
C ARG A 57 17.27 5.44 16.98
N TYR A 58 16.34 5.46 16.01
CA TYR A 58 14.98 5.91 16.26
C TYR A 58 14.31 5.10 17.38
N PHE A 59 14.36 3.76 17.38
CA PHE A 59 13.78 2.96 18.45
C PHE A 59 14.40 3.23 19.82
N ILE A 60 15.72 3.45 19.89
CA ILE A 60 16.42 3.83 21.14
C ILE A 60 15.90 5.17 21.67
N GLU A 61 15.62 6.13 20.79
CA GLU A 61 15.07 7.44 21.14
C GLU A 61 13.57 7.41 21.52
N GLN A 62 12.91 6.24 21.44
CA GLN A 62 11.48 6.08 21.77
C GLN A 62 11.24 5.16 22.98
N PRO A 63 11.46 5.63 24.22
CA PRO A 63 11.16 4.84 25.44
C PRO A 63 9.71 4.37 25.55
N ALA A 64 8.78 5.07 24.90
CA ALA A 64 7.36 4.73 24.88
C ALA A 64 7.00 3.63 23.85
N LEU A 65 7.94 3.18 23.00
CA LEU A 65 7.70 2.11 22.04
C LEU A 65 7.61 0.75 22.77
N PRO A 66 6.45 0.07 22.74
CA PRO A 66 6.35 -1.25 23.35
C PRO A 66 7.22 -2.25 22.59
N HIS A 67 8.09 -3.00 23.29
CA HIS A 67 9.00 -3.93 22.62
C HIS A 67 8.28 -5.06 21.86
N ALA A 68 7.06 -5.41 22.26
CA ALA A 68 6.20 -6.34 21.52
C ALA A 68 5.82 -5.84 20.11
N GLN A 69 5.89 -4.53 19.85
CA GLN A 69 5.61 -3.92 18.54
C GLN A 69 6.85 -3.85 17.64
N ILE A 70 8.05 -4.15 18.14
CA ILE A 70 9.29 -4.05 17.36
C ILE A 70 9.28 -4.95 16.12
N PRO A 71 8.91 -6.25 16.22
CA PRO A 71 8.84 -7.10 15.03
C PRO A 71 7.88 -6.56 13.99
N ALA A 72 6.68 -6.13 14.42
CA ALA A 72 5.67 -5.56 13.55
C ALA A 72 6.14 -4.26 12.86
N ALA A 73 6.84 -3.39 13.59
CA ALA A 73 7.38 -2.16 13.04
C ALA A 73 8.50 -2.42 12.03
N ILE A 74 9.39 -3.38 12.30
CA ILE A 74 10.44 -3.80 11.37
C ILE A 74 9.82 -4.37 10.08
N ASP A 75 8.86 -5.28 10.20
CA ASP A 75 8.20 -5.89 9.05
C ASP A 75 7.44 -4.86 8.22
N PHE A 76 6.76 -3.92 8.88
CA PHE A 76 6.11 -2.79 8.21
C PHE A 76 7.12 -1.95 7.44
N LEU A 77 8.22 -1.51 8.06
CA LEU A 77 9.23 -0.67 7.41
C LEU A 77 9.89 -1.37 6.22
N GLN A 78 10.16 -2.67 6.33
CA GLN A 78 10.64 -3.50 5.23
C GLN A 78 9.60 -3.56 4.10
N ALA A 79 8.33 -3.79 4.44
CA ALA A 79 7.22 -3.84 3.50
C ALA A 79 7.04 -2.51 2.75
N GLN A 80 7.20 -1.38 3.44
CA GLN A 80 7.04 -0.06 2.86
C GLN A 80 8.23 0.34 1.98
N LYS A 81 9.46 0.02 2.39
CA LYS A 81 10.66 0.57 1.76
C LYS A 81 11.28 -0.33 0.70
N TYR A 82 11.24 -1.66 0.89
CA TYR A 82 12.05 -2.59 0.11
C TYR A 82 11.27 -3.75 -0.49
N LYS A 83 10.14 -4.17 0.11
CA LYS A 83 9.41 -5.36 -0.35
C LYS A 83 8.76 -5.11 -1.71
N VAL A 84 9.42 -5.65 -2.73
CA VAL A 84 8.86 -5.84 -4.06
C VAL A 84 7.88 -7.02 -4.03
N ARG A 85 6.73 -6.90 -4.71
CA ARG A 85 5.75 -7.98 -4.81
C ARG A 85 5.55 -8.35 -6.27
N GLU A 86 5.48 -9.63 -6.56
CA GLU A 86 5.02 -10.12 -7.86
C GLU A 86 3.51 -10.35 -7.80
N CYS A 87 2.82 -9.89 -8.84
CA CYS A 87 1.38 -10.01 -8.91
C CYS A 87 0.98 -10.44 -10.31
N VAL A 88 0.02 -11.36 -10.41
CA VAL A 88 -0.39 -11.90 -11.70
C VAL A 88 -1.55 -11.05 -12.22
N THR A 89 -1.34 -10.30 -13.31
CA THR A 89 -2.29 -9.31 -13.86
C THR A 89 -3.13 -9.88 -15.01
N GLY A 90 -2.78 -11.07 -15.49
CA GLY A 90 -3.55 -11.82 -16.49
C GLY A 90 -2.95 -13.21 -16.71
N PRO A 91 -3.54 -14.05 -17.58
CA PRO A 91 -3.01 -15.37 -17.88
C PRO A 91 -1.54 -15.30 -18.35
N GLY A 92 -0.61 -15.79 -17.52
CA GLY A 92 0.83 -15.77 -17.79
C GLY A 92 1.51 -14.40 -17.69
N MET A 93 0.81 -13.35 -17.26
CA MET A 93 1.37 -12.01 -17.08
C MET A 93 1.65 -11.75 -15.60
N VAL A 94 2.94 -11.63 -15.25
CA VAL A 94 3.39 -11.26 -13.89
C VAL A 94 3.98 -9.87 -13.96
N GLU A 95 3.47 -8.96 -13.14
CA GLU A 95 4.02 -7.63 -12.95
C GLU A 95 4.68 -7.51 -11.58
N THR A 96 5.72 -6.68 -11.54
CA THR A 96 6.49 -6.39 -10.34
C THR A 96 5.99 -5.08 -9.71
N ILE A 97 5.34 -5.16 -8.56
CA ILE A 97 4.91 -4.02 -7.74
C ILE A 97 6.10 -3.52 -6.92
N GLN A 98 6.48 -2.26 -7.15
CA GLN A 98 7.52 -1.56 -6.39
C GLN A 98 7.07 -1.30 -4.94
N PRO A 99 8.01 -1.19 -3.98
CA PRO A 99 7.67 -0.85 -2.60
C PRO A 99 6.91 0.49 -2.54
N PRO A 100 5.92 0.66 -1.65
CA PRO A 100 5.10 1.87 -1.57
C PRO A 100 5.88 3.17 -1.29
N GLN A 101 6.95 3.08 -0.50
CA GLN A 101 7.75 4.21 -0.05
C GLN A 101 9.25 3.92 -0.22
N PRO A 102 9.79 3.82 -1.46
CA PRO A 102 11.19 3.47 -1.69
C PRO A 102 12.15 4.49 -1.06
N LYS A 103 11.71 5.75 -0.97
CA LYS A 103 12.45 6.88 -0.38
C LYS A 103 12.19 7.08 1.12
N LEU A 104 11.54 6.12 1.80
CA LEU A 104 11.22 6.21 3.22
C LEU A 104 12.47 6.52 4.08
N ARG A 105 12.30 7.42 5.04
CA ARG A 105 13.29 7.81 6.06
C ARG A 105 12.61 7.90 7.43
N MET A 106 13.39 7.76 8.51
CA MET A 106 12.89 7.83 9.88
C MET A 106 12.85 9.25 10.47
N HIS A 107 13.69 10.15 9.95
CA HIS A 107 13.73 11.53 10.41
C HIS A 107 12.35 12.22 10.28
N GLY A 108 11.87 12.85 11.36
CA GLY A 108 10.58 13.54 11.41
C GLY A 108 9.35 12.65 11.65
N ARG A 109 9.51 11.34 11.85
CA ARG A 109 8.37 10.44 12.14
C ARG A 109 7.95 10.50 13.62
N SER A 110 6.65 10.70 13.84
CA SER A 110 6.03 10.60 15.16
C SER A 110 5.70 9.14 15.51
N LEU A 111 6.06 8.70 16.72
CA LEU A 111 5.81 7.33 17.20
C LEU A 111 4.32 6.95 17.16
N PRO A 112 3.37 7.78 17.68
CA PRO A 112 1.94 7.52 17.53
C PRO A 112 1.46 7.36 16.08
N THR A 113 2.08 8.05 15.14
CA THR A 113 1.74 7.90 13.71
C THR A 113 2.28 6.58 13.17
N LEU A 114 3.54 6.24 13.48
CA LEU A 114 4.14 4.96 13.08
C LEU A 114 3.31 3.78 13.59
N LEU A 115 2.94 3.76 14.88
CA LEU A 115 2.17 2.65 15.46
C LEU A 115 0.78 2.51 14.82
N ARG A 116 0.11 3.64 14.50
CA ARG A 116 -1.16 3.62 13.76
C ARG A 116 -0.99 3.06 12.35
N GLU A 117 0.08 3.43 11.65
CA GLU A 117 0.40 2.88 10.32
C GLU A 117 0.69 1.38 10.37
N VAL A 118 1.46 0.92 11.36
CA VAL A 118 1.75 -0.51 11.58
C VAL A 118 0.47 -1.30 11.85
N GLU A 119 -0.41 -0.82 12.74
CA GLU A 119 -1.65 -1.50 13.06
C GLU A 119 -2.58 -1.59 11.84
N ARG A 120 -2.71 -0.49 11.09
CA ARG A 120 -3.47 -0.46 9.84
C ARG A 120 -2.93 -1.48 8.83
N TRP A 121 -1.62 -1.48 8.61
CA TRP A 121 -0.96 -2.40 7.69
C TRP A 121 -1.16 -3.87 8.08
N GLN A 122 -1.04 -4.21 9.37
CA GLN A 122 -1.27 -5.59 9.82
C GLN A 122 -2.72 -6.04 9.62
N LYS A 123 -3.70 -5.15 9.84
CA LYS A 123 -5.11 -5.42 9.55
C LYS A 123 -5.33 -5.63 8.05
N GLU A 124 -4.69 -4.82 7.21
CA GLU A 124 -4.75 -4.94 5.75
C GLU A 124 -4.11 -6.23 5.24
N GLU A 125 -2.88 -6.57 5.63
CA GLU A 125 -2.21 -7.82 5.21
C GLU A 125 -3.06 -9.07 5.54
N LYS A 126 -3.67 -9.11 6.72
CA LYS A 126 -4.58 -10.21 7.09
C LYS A 126 -5.80 -10.29 6.19
N LYS A 127 -6.39 -9.14 5.80
CA LYS A 127 -7.53 -9.08 4.88
C LYS A 127 -7.14 -9.43 3.44
N LEU A 128 -5.91 -9.09 3.04
CA LEU A 128 -5.38 -9.24 1.69
C LEU A 128 -4.67 -10.58 1.44
N ALA A 129 -4.57 -11.44 2.46
CA ALA A 129 -4.01 -12.77 2.30
C ALA A 129 -4.72 -13.54 1.16
N GLY A 130 -3.97 -13.86 0.11
CA GLY A 130 -4.47 -14.54 -1.09
C GLY A 130 -5.21 -13.66 -2.11
N VAL A 131 -5.49 -12.38 -1.80
CA VAL A 131 -6.20 -11.46 -2.71
C VAL A 131 -5.42 -11.22 -4.00
N GLN A 132 -4.09 -11.09 -3.92
CA GLN A 132 -3.22 -10.87 -5.08
C GLN A 132 -3.30 -11.96 -6.17
N ASN A 133 -3.85 -13.14 -5.84
CA ASN A 133 -4.01 -14.26 -6.75
C ASN A 133 -5.45 -14.39 -7.29
N LEU A 134 -6.35 -13.47 -6.93
CA LEU A 134 -7.73 -13.48 -7.39
C LEU A 134 -7.86 -12.77 -8.74
N TYR A 135 -8.68 -13.36 -9.61
CA TYR A 135 -9.13 -12.79 -10.87
C TYR A 135 -10.64 -12.62 -10.86
N PHE A 136 -11.11 -11.57 -11.51
CA PHE A 136 -12.52 -11.23 -11.56
C PHE A 136 -13.04 -11.43 -12.98
N LYS A 137 -14.28 -11.87 -13.09
CA LYS A 137 -14.98 -11.91 -14.37
C LYS A 137 -15.27 -10.47 -14.78
N LYS A 138 -15.03 -10.12 -16.06
CA LYS A 138 -15.46 -8.84 -16.61
C LYS A 138 -16.95 -8.62 -16.37
N SER A 139 -17.32 -7.43 -15.90
CA SER A 139 -18.71 -6.99 -15.71
C SER A 139 -19.52 -6.90 -17.01
N GLY A 140 -18.85 -6.81 -18.15
CA GLY A 140 -19.49 -6.60 -19.46
C GLY A 140 -19.89 -5.14 -19.72
N ILE A 141 -19.50 -4.22 -18.85
CA ILE A 141 -19.57 -2.77 -19.09
C ILE A 141 -18.36 -2.38 -19.93
N ASN A 142 -18.55 -1.44 -20.87
CA ASN A 142 -17.42 -0.93 -21.65
C ASN A 142 -16.67 0.13 -20.86
N GLY A 143 -15.34 0.10 -20.94
CA GLY A 143 -14.49 1.19 -20.49
C GLY A 143 -14.74 2.49 -21.27
N PHE A 144 -14.01 3.54 -20.90
CA PHE A 144 -14.19 4.88 -21.44
C PHE A 144 -12.88 5.45 -21.96
N LEU A 145 -12.96 6.17 -23.07
CA LEU A 145 -11.92 7.05 -23.57
C LEU A 145 -12.60 8.33 -24.03
N TRP A 146 -12.18 9.48 -23.48
CA TRP A 146 -12.79 10.76 -23.81
C TRP A 146 -11.80 11.90 -23.76
N SER A 147 -11.82 12.76 -24.78
CA SER A 147 -11.08 14.02 -24.77
C SER A 147 -12.05 15.20 -24.59
N PRO A 148 -11.80 16.11 -23.64
CA PRO A 148 -12.58 17.33 -23.49
C PRO A 148 -12.30 18.35 -24.60
N THR A 149 -11.19 18.20 -25.34
CA THR A 149 -10.80 19.10 -26.42
C THR A 149 -10.69 18.35 -27.74
N LYS A 150 -10.54 19.09 -28.85
CA LYS A 150 -10.20 18.46 -30.14
C LYS A 150 -8.71 18.09 -30.24
N SER A 151 -7.89 18.49 -29.26
CA SER A 151 -6.49 18.06 -29.16
C SER A 151 -6.40 16.68 -28.52
N SER A 152 -5.44 15.88 -28.98
CA SER A 152 -5.07 14.60 -28.38
C SER A 152 -4.21 14.73 -27.12
N ASP A 153 -3.80 15.95 -26.75
CA ASP A 153 -2.84 16.17 -25.67
C ASP A 153 -3.43 15.93 -24.28
N GLU A 154 -4.76 15.95 -24.16
CA GLU A 154 -5.48 15.64 -22.93
C GLU A 154 -6.64 14.68 -23.18
N TYR A 155 -6.68 13.57 -22.45
CA TYR A 155 -7.80 12.64 -22.49
C TYR A 155 -7.95 11.90 -21.16
N TRP A 156 -9.14 11.34 -20.95
CA TRP A 156 -9.53 10.60 -19.77
C TRP A 156 -9.82 9.16 -20.14
N THR A 157 -9.39 8.23 -19.31
CA THR A 157 -9.69 6.81 -19.46
C THR A 157 -10.40 6.27 -18.24
N ILE A 158 -11.31 5.33 -18.45
CA ILE A 158 -11.91 4.52 -17.37
C ILE A 158 -11.75 3.06 -17.76
N ARG A 159 -11.05 2.28 -16.93
CA ARG A 159 -10.80 0.86 -17.15
C ARG A 159 -11.19 0.04 -15.93
N GLU A 160 -11.68 -1.17 -16.18
CA GLU A 160 -12.03 -2.14 -15.14
C GLU A 160 -10.76 -2.71 -14.50
N LEU A 161 -10.79 -2.94 -13.19
CA LEU A 161 -9.75 -3.61 -12.43
C LEU A 161 -10.14 -5.08 -12.29
N LEU A 162 -9.37 -5.99 -12.89
CA LEU A 162 -9.78 -7.38 -13.14
C LEU A 162 -9.05 -8.40 -12.28
N SER A 163 -8.22 -7.93 -11.36
CA SER A 163 -7.45 -8.78 -10.45
C SER A 163 -7.26 -8.11 -9.10
N GLY A 164 -7.04 -8.92 -8.06
CA GLY A 164 -6.66 -8.37 -6.76
C GLY A 164 -5.33 -7.60 -6.82
N ALA A 165 -4.44 -7.97 -7.75
CA ALA A 165 -3.25 -7.21 -8.09
C ALA A 165 -3.56 -5.77 -8.54
N ASP A 166 -4.53 -5.60 -9.43
CA ASP A 166 -5.00 -4.27 -9.88
C ASP A 166 -5.54 -3.45 -8.71
N LEU A 167 -6.33 -4.07 -7.84
CA LEU A 167 -6.89 -3.37 -6.67
C LEU A 167 -5.81 -2.96 -5.67
N ILE A 168 -4.77 -3.78 -5.46
CA ILE A 168 -3.65 -3.42 -4.59
C ILE A 168 -2.91 -2.20 -5.16
N ARG A 169 -2.63 -2.18 -6.47
CA ARG A 169 -1.96 -1.04 -7.13
C ARG A 169 -2.81 0.23 -7.08
N GLU A 170 -4.10 0.09 -7.31
CA GLU A 170 -5.04 1.20 -7.23
C GLU A 170 -5.08 1.80 -5.83
N GLY A 171 -5.20 0.94 -4.80
CA GLY A 171 -5.20 1.35 -3.40
C GLY A 171 -3.90 2.00 -2.95
N GLN A 172 -2.74 1.54 -3.44
CA GLN A 172 -1.45 2.17 -3.17
C GLN A 172 -1.34 3.57 -3.79
N ALA A 173 -1.79 3.74 -5.03
CA ALA A 173 -1.72 5.04 -5.71
C ALA A 173 -2.62 6.10 -5.04
N HIS A 174 -3.79 5.69 -4.56
CA HIS A 174 -4.75 6.58 -3.93
C HIS A 174 -4.73 6.53 -2.40
N ASN A 175 -3.87 5.74 -1.77
CA ASN A 175 -3.77 5.56 -0.31
C ASN A 175 -5.10 5.13 0.37
N HIS A 176 -5.90 4.27 -0.28
CA HIS A 176 -7.11 3.68 0.29
C HIS A 176 -7.20 2.16 0.13
N CYS A 177 -8.16 1.55 0.83
CA CYS A 177 -8.25 0.10 1.04
C CYS A 177 -9.08 -0.62 -0.03
N VAL A 178 -9.07 -0.19 -1.30
CA VAL A 178 -9.94 -0.77 -2.33
C VAL A 178 -9.72 -2.28 -2.54
N ALA A 179 -8.50 -2.78 -2.29
CA ALA A 179 -8.22 -4.21 -2.36
C ALA A 179 -9.06 -5.09 -1.41
N THR A 180 -9.70 -4.50 -0.39
CA THR A 180 -10.66 -5.22 0.46
C THR A 180 -11.95 -5.63 -0.26
N TYR A 181 -12.22 -5.04 -1.42
CA TYR A 181 -13.38 -5.35 -2.26
C TYR A 181 -13.18 -6.59 -3.16
N ALA A 182 -11.98 -7.17 -3.20
CA ALA A 182 -11.64 -8.26 -4.10
C ALA A 182 -12.60 -9.47 -4.04
N ARG A 183 -13.16 -9.76 -2.86
CA ARG A 183 -14.13 -10.85 -2.71
C ARG A 183 -15.46 -10.53 -3.38
N TYR A 184 -15.95 -9.29 -3.27
CA TYR A 184 -17.17 -8.82 -3.92
C TYR A 184 -17.01 -8.77 -5.46
N CYS A 185 -15.82 -8.37 -5.94
CA CYS A 185 -15.52 -8.46 -7.38
C CYS A 185 -15.43 -9.90 -7.88
N ALA A 186 -14.94 -10.83 -7.05
CA ALA A 186 -14.86 -12.25 -7.40
C ALA A 186 -16.22 -12.94 -7.41
N SER A 187 -17.14 -12.57 -6.51
CA SER A 187 -18.54 -13.06 -6.51
C SER A 187 -19.38 -12.40 -7.60
N GLY A 188 -19.00 -11.22 -8.08
CA GLY A 188 -19.73 -10.45 -9.09
C GLY A 188 -20.73 -9.45 -8.49
N ASP A 189 -20.68 -9.21 -7.18
CA ASP A 189 -21.56 -8.27 -6.47
C ASP A 189 -21.28 -6.81 -6.89
N CYS A 190 -20.02 -6.50 -7.25
CA CYS A 190 -19.65 -5.22 -7.81
C CYS A 190 -18.44 -5.33 -8.75
N SER A 191 -18.19 -4.27 -9.51
CA SER A 191 -17.01 -4.08 -10.34
C SER A 191 -16.32 -2.77 -9.99
N LEU A 192 -14.99 -2.78 -10.03
CA LEU A 192 -14.18 -1.62 -9.68
C LEU A 192 -13.45 -1.10 -10.90
N TRP A 193 -13.38 0.22 -10.98
CA TRP A 193 -12.87 0.93 -12.14
C TRP A 193 -11.91 2.03 -11.71
N SER A 194 -10.95 2.32 -12.57
CA SER A 194 -9.96 3.36 -12.34
C SER A 194 -10.07 4.42 -13.43
N LEU A 195 -10.27 5.67 -12.98
CA LEU A 195 -10.31 6.87 -13.79
C LEU A 195 -8.91 7.50 -13.82
N GLU A 196 -8.36 7.68 -15.02
CA GLU A 196 -7.06 8.31 -15.22
C GLU A 196 -7.17 9.51 -16.17
N ARG A 197 -6.45 10.59 -15.84
CA ARG A 197 -6.25 11.74 -16.73
C ARG A 197 -4.87 11.64 -17.36
N HIS A 198 -4.83 11.72 -18.68
CA HIS A 198 -3.60 11.76 -19.46
C HIS A 198 -3.43 13.18 -19.98
N GLN A 199 -2.29 13.80 -19.66
CA GLN A 199 -1.98 15.15 -20.14
C GLN A 199 -0.48 15.32 -20.36
N ASN A 200 -0.07 15.77 -21.55
CA ASN A 200 1.33 16.04 -21.89
C ASN A 200 2.27 14.84 -21.59
N GLY A 201 1.81 13.62 -21.88
CA GLY A 201 2.55 12.38 -21.62
C GLY A 201 2.61 11.94 -20.15
N LYS A 202 1.98 12.67 -19.22
CA LYS A 202 1.81 12.27 -17.83
C LYS A 202 0.47 11.58 -17.62
N VAL A 203 0.45 10.59 -16.74
CA VAL A 203 -0.77 9.90 -16.31
C VAL A 203 -1.00 10.25 -14.84
N GLU A 204 -2.17 10.79 -14.55
CA GLU A 204 -2.66 11.05 -13.20
C GLU A 204 -3.78 10.06 -12.89
N LYS A 205 -3.63 9.30 -11.80
CA LYS A 205 -4.72 8.49 -11.23
C LYS A 205 -5.66 9.41 -10.47
N CYS A 206 -6.91 9.50 -10.90
CA CYS A 206 -7.86 10.49 -10.41
C CYS A 206 -8.84 9.91 -9.38
N LEU A 207 -9.59 8.87 -9.78
CA LEU A 207 -10.62 8.25 -8.95
C LEU A 207 -10.63 6.72 -9.12
N THR A 208 -11.01 6.04 -8.05
CA THR A 208 -11.56 4.69 -8.10
C THR A 208 -13.09 4.77 -8.06
N LEU A 209 -13.76 4.06 -8.95
CA LEU A 209 -15.22 4.00 -9.05
C LEU A 209 -15.71 2.60 -8.72
N GLU A 210 -16.82 2.51 -8.01
CA GLU A 210 -17.54 1.26 -7.75
C GLU A 210 -18.86 1.26 -8.51
N VAL A 211 -19.10 0.18 -9.27
CA VAL A 211 -20.36 -0.08 -9.94
C VAL A 211 -20.94 -1.38 -9.41
N ASP A 212 -22.16 -1.33 -8.90
CA ASP A 212 -22.87 -2.49 -8.37
C ASP A 212 -23.47 -3.38 -9.48
N GLU A 213 -24.09 -4.49 -9.07
CA GLU A 213 -24.75 -5.44 -9.98
C GLU A 213 -25.94 -4.83 -10.76
N GLU A 214 -26.55 -3.76 -10.25
CA GLU A 214 -27.68 -3.03 -10.86
C GLU A 214 -27.24 -1.96 -11.86
N ARG A 215 -25.94 -1.92 -12.19
CA ARG A 215 -25.31 -0.95 -13.10
C ARG A 215 -25.44 0.48 -12.62
N GLU A 216 -25.31 0.69 -11.31
CA GLU A 216 -25.27 2.00 -10.68
C GLU A 216 -23.86 2.31 -10.15
N ILE A 217 -23.36 3.51 -10.44
CA ILE A 217 -22.14 4.03 -9.82
C ILE A 217 -22.50 4.45 -8.40
N VAL A 218 -22.07 3.66 -7.43
CA VAL A 218 -22.41 3.83 -6.00
C VAL A 218 -21.32 4.52 -5.19
N GLN A 219 -20.09 4.59 -5.71
CA GLN A 219 -18.99 5.28 -5.05
C GLN A 219 -17.97 5.84 -6.07
N CYS A 220 -17.45 7.03 -5.76
CA CYS A 220 -16.31 7.66 -6.42
C CYS A 220 -15.34 8.14 -5.34
N ALA A 221 -14.12 7.60 -5.29
CA ALA A 221 -13.14 7.94 -4.26
C ALA A 221 -11.79 8.30 -4.89
N GLY A 222 -11.26 9.47 -4.54
CA GLY A 222 -9.90 9.89 -4.93
C GLY A 222 -8.85 9.56 -3.88
N HIS A 223 -7.68 10.19 -4.02
CA HIS A 223 -6.59 10.03 -3.06
C HIS A 223 -7.03 10.36 -1.61
N ASN A 224 -6.72 9.49 -0.65
CA ASN A 224 -7.18 9.54 0.74
C ASN A 224 -8.71 9.52 0.91
N ASN A 225 -9.45 8.83 0.03
CA ASN A 225 -10.92 8.82 0.02
C ASN A 225 -11.54 10.22 -0.15
N ARG A 226 -10.84 11.16 -0.78
CA ARG A 226 -11.42 12.48 -1.08
C ARG A 226 -12.60 12.34 -2.04
N ASP A 227 -13.51 13.30 -1.97
CA ASP A 227 -14.58 13.43 -2.94
C ASP A 227 -14.05 13.80 -4.33
N SER A 228 -14.87 13.49 -5.33
CA SER A 228 -14.61 13.82 -6.73
C SER A 228 -14.71 15.32 -6.99
N SER A 229 -13.77 15.85 -7.75
CA SER A 229 -13.84 17.23 -8.25
C SER A 229 -14.89 17.37 -9.36
N LYS A 230 -15.30 18.61 -9.64
CA LYS A 230 -16.22 18.93 -10.75
C LYS A 230 -15.71 18.50 -12.12
N GLU A 231 -14.40 18.49 -12.33
CA GLU A 231 -13.79 18.07 -13.59
C GLU A 231 -13.87 16.55 -13.75
N GLU A 232 -13.46 15.80 -12.72
CA GLU A 232 -13.55 14.34 -12.69
C GLU A 232 -14.99 13.85 -12.86
N MET A 233 -15.95 14.52 -12.20
CA MET A 233 -17.37 14.18 -12.34
C MET A 233 -17.94 14.42 -13.73
N LYS A 234 -17.35 15.29 -14.56
CA LYS A 234 -17.75 15.41 -15.96
C LYS A 234 -17.38 14.16 -16.75
N ALA A 235 -16.18 13.63 -16.52
CA ALA A 235 -15.73 12.38 -17.15
C ALA A 235 -16.60 11.19 -16.68
N VAL A 236 -16.89 11.09 -15.38
CA VAL A 236 -17.78 10.06 -14.81
C VAL A 236 -19.17 10.13 -15.42
N ARG A 237 -19.77 11.33 -15.52
CA ARG A 237 -21.10 11.50 -16.14
C ARG A 237 -21.11 11.10 -17.62
N LYS A 238 -20.07 11.48 -18.38
CA LYS A 238 -19.96 11.11 -19.79
C LYS A 238 -19.80 9.60 -19.98
N TRP A 239 -19.06 8.95 -19.09
CA TRP A 239 -19.00 7.49 -19.08
C TRP A 239 -20.35 6.87 -18.75
N ALA A 240 -21.02 7.33 -17.68
CA ALA A 240 -22.33 6.82 -17.29
C ALA A 240 -23.36 6.94 -18.43
N GLU A 241 -23.38 8.07 -19.14
CA GLU A 241 -24.22 8.26 -20.34
C GLU A 241 -23.89 7.23 -21.44
N THR A 242 -22.61 7.03 -21.73
CA THR A 242 -22.15 6.16 -22.82
C THR A 242 -22.34 4.68 -22.50
N ALA A 243 -22.08 4.29 -21.26
CA ALA A 243 -22.18 2.93 -20.75
C ALA A 243 -23.58 2.56 -20.24
N ARG A 244 -24.52 3.52 -20.26
CA ARG A 244 -25.90 3.39 -19.75
C ARG A 244 -25.95 2.99 -18.27
N LEU A 245 -25.13 3.65 -17.47
CA LEU A 245 -25.07 3.47 -16.01
C LEU A 245 -25.92 4.54 -15.31
N LYS A 246 -26.47 4.19 -14.16
CA LYS A 246 -27.03 5.17 -13.22
C LYS A 246 -25.91 5.72 -12.35
N ILE A 247 -26.14 6.89 -11.73
CA ILE A 247 -25.24 7.43 -10.71
C ILE A 247 -26.09 7.64 -9.47
N ALA A 248 -25.68 7.03 -8.36
CA ALA A 248 -26.41 7.14 -7.12
C ALA A 248 -26.48 8.60 -6.64
N PRO A 249 -27.60 9.06 -6.04
CA PRO A 249 -27.78 10.46 -5.66
C PRO A 249 -26.69 11.02 -4.74
N TRP A 250 -26.15 10.20 -3.84
CA TRP A 250 -25.12 10.62 -2.88
C TRP A 250 -23.73 10.80 -3.52
N VAL A 251 -23.45 10.14 -4.64
CA VAL A 251 -22.20 10.33 -5.41
C VAL A 251 -22.16 11.72 -6.05
N VAL A 252 -23.33 12.32 -6.31
CA VAL A 252 -23.46 13.63 -6.96
C VAL A 252 -23.45 14.79 -5.95
N ALA A 253 -23.63 14.51 -4.67
CA ALA A 253 -23.85 15.50 -3.62
C ALA A 253 -22.57 15.97 -2.88
N GLY A 254 -21.42 15.36 -3.17
CA GLY A 254 -20.08 15.81 -2.72
C GLY A 254 -19.43 16.78 -3.69
#